data_AF-A0A3M1H6H9-F1
#
_entry.id   AF-A0A3M1H6H9-F1
#
_cell.length_a   1.000
_cell.length_b   1.000
_cell.length_c   1.000
_cell.angle_alpha   90.00
_cell.angle_beta   90.00
_cell.angle_gamma   90.00
#
_symmetry.space_group_name_H-M   'P 1'
#
loop_
_entity.id
_entity.type
_entity.pdbx_description
1 polymer ?
#
loop_
_entity_poly.entity_id
_entity_poly.type
_entity_poly.pdbx_seq_one_letter_code
_entity_poly.pdbx_strand_id
1 'polypeptide(L)'
;MKFHYKTFFLFLTLLILPIFSQHHYFQYLTSEDGISQSGANVVYQDKTGYIWIGTQAGLNRFNGNSFVVYSTNEGLSNDNITALAEDSTGCLWIGTNTGLACLKQDKITEYDLSNNNQTTYIYKLLTDDNGRIWIGTDNGLFIKNDFNFTKIDSFAGQSHFKVYDIYEDSQQRVWLITENGLFYHKDNVYKEFTKIQNTTFYTLTEDCRKR
;
A
#
# COMPACT_ATOMS: atom_id res chain seq x y z
N MET A 1 -16.60 -61.78 28.63
CA MET A 1 -15.90 -60.49 28.75
C MET A 1 -15.08 -60.28 27.47
N LYS A 2 -15.67 -59.68 26.43
CA LYS A 2 -15.01 -59.46 25.12
C LYS A 2 -14.34 -58.09 25.13
N PHE A 3 -13.02 -58.04 25.24
CA PHE A 3 -12.25 -56.80 25.24
C PHE A 3 -12.18 -56.20 23.83
N HIS A 4 -12.59 -54.93 23.71
CA HIS A 4 -12.61 -54.13 22.49
C HIS A 4 -11.18 -53.70 22.08
N TYR A 5 -10.41 -54.59 21.44
CA TYR A 5 -9.04 -54.28 21.00
C TYR A 5 -9.01 -53.45 19.69
N LYS A 6 -10.09 -53.47 18.90
CA LYS A 6 -10.16 -52.74 17.61
C LYS A 6 -10.24 -51.21 17.77
N THR A 7 -10.85 -50.71 18.85
CA THR A 7 -10.92 -49.27 19.13
C THR A 7 -9.62 -48.72 19.70
N PHE A 8 -8.83 -49.54 20.40
CA PHE A 8 -7.53 -49.12 20.95
C PHE A 8 -6.47 -48.91 19.85
N PHE A 9 -6.49 -49.72 18.79
CA PHE A 9 -5.53 -49.61 17.69
C PHE A 9 -5.78 -48.36 16.81
N LEU A 10 -7.03 -47.91 16.68
CA LEU A 10 -7.37 -46.70 15.93
C LEU A 10 -6.96 -45.41 16.66
N PHE A 11 -6.89 -45.44 17.99
CA PHE A 11 -6.41 -44.32 18.80
C PHE A 11 -4.88 -44.20 18.79
N LEU A 12 -4.16 -45.32 18.65
CA LEU A 12 -2.69 -45.32 18.65
C LEU A 12 -2.10 -44.78 17.33
N THR A 13 -2.80 -44.92 16.21
CA THR A 13 -2.36 -44.36 14.92
C THR A 13 -2.59 -42.85 14.79
N LEU A 14 -3.50 -42.26 15.57
CA LEU A 14 -3.75 -40.81 15.56
C LEU A 14 -2.73 -39.99 16.37
N LEU A 15 -1.88 -40.64 17.18
CA LEU A 15 -0.86 -40.01 18.03
C LEU A 15 0.51 -39.87 17.35
N ILE A 16 0.65 -40.25 16.08
CA ILE A 16 1.93 -40.23 15.34
C ILE A 16 1.81 -39.46 14.02
N LEU A 17 0.82 -38.58 13.86
CA LEU A 17 0.93 -37.57 12.80
C LEU A 17 2.04 -36.61 13.24
N PRO A 18 3.18 -36.51 12.53
CA PRO A 18 4.11 -35.45 12.78
C PRO A 18 3.31 -34.16 12.60
N ILE A 19 3.22 -33.38 13.69
CA ILE A 19 2.74 -32.02 13.62
C ILE A 19 3.79 -31.32 12.77
N PHE A 20 3.55 -31.25 11.45
CA PHE A 20 4.37 -30.45 10.56
C PHE A 20 4.20 -28.99 11.00
N SER A 21 5.12 -28.53 11.83
CA SER A 21 5.40 -27.11 11.93
C SER A 21 5.83 -26.66 10.53
N GLN A 22 5.15 -25.65 9.99
CA GLN A 22 5.58 -25.03 8.74
C GLN A 22 6.92 -24.33 9.02
N HIS A 23 8.03 -25.00 8.68
CA HIS A 23 9.33 -24.35 8.66
C HIS A 23 9.34 -23.37 7.50
N HIS A 24 9.16 -22.09 7.81
CA HIS A 24 9.31 -21.00 6.87
C HIS A 24 10.82 -20.77 6.69
N TYR A 25 11.34 -21.15 5.53
CA TYR A 25 12.70 -20.82 5.14
C TYR A 25 12.71 -19.40 4.59
N PHE A 26 13.48 -18.54 5.23
CA PHE A 26 13.73 -17.18 4.74
C PHE A 26 15.07 -17.16 4.01
N GLN A 27 15.05 -16.67 2.77
CA GLN A 27 16.27 -16.26 2.08
C GLN A 27 16.51 -14.79 2.39
N TYR A 28 17.72 -14.45 2.79
CA TYR A 28 18.13 -13.07 3.06
C TYR A 28 18.81 -12.53 1.81
N LEU A 29 18.32 -11.40 1.30
CA LEU A 29 18.96 -10.64 0.23
C LEU A 29 19.57 -9.38 0.85
N THR A 30 20.86 -9.19 0.65
CA THR A 30 21.68 -8.14 1.27
C THR A 30 22.35 -7.30 0.20
N SER A 31 23.13 -6.29 0.62
CA SER A 31 23.94 -5.49 -0.30
C SER A 31 24.94 -6.33 -1.10
N GLU A 32 25.38 -7.48 -0.57
CA GLU A 32 26.24 -8.42 -1.30
C GLU A 32 25.50 -9.06 -2.49
N ASP A 33 24.18 -9.15 -2.44
CA ASP A 33 23.32 -9.67 -3.50
C ASP A 33 22.93 -8.59 -4.53
N GLY A 34 23.28 -7.32 -4.28
CA GLY A 34 23.10 -6.21 -5.21
C GLY A 34 21.98 -5.21 -4.88
N ILE A 35 21.33 -5.31 -3.71
CA ILE A 35 20.40 -4.27 -3.24
C ILE A 35 21.17 -3.00 -2.83
N SER A 36 20.67 -1.82 -3.20
CA SER A 36 21.36 -0.55 -2.96
C SER A 36 21.49 -0.20 -1.47
N GLN A 37 20.51 -0.59 -0.64
CA GLN A 37 20.52 -0.39 0.80
C GLN A 37 19.63 -1.43 1.50
N SER A 38 19.95 -1.80 2.73
CA SER A 38 19.32 -2.92 3.45
C SER A 38 17.88 -2.65 3.93
N GLY A 39 17.43 -1.39 3.94
CA GLY A 39 16.10 -0.97 4.36
C GLY A 39 15.18 -0.80 3.16
N ALA A 40 14.13 -1.62 3.10
CA ALA A 40 13.04 -1.44 2.15
C ALA A 40 11.99 -0.49 2.76
N ASN A 41 11.76 0.66 2.12
CA ASN A 41 10.67 1.56 2.45
C ASN A 41 9.34 1.08 1.85
N VAL A 42 9.42 0.55 0.63
CA VAL A 42 8.25 0.09 -0.14
C VAL A 42 8.65 -1.09 -1.02
N VAL A 43 7.73 -2.05 -1.15
CA VAL A 43 7.87 -3.21 -2.04
C VAL A 43 6.64 -3.27 -2.94
N TYR A 44 6.84 -3.50 -4.23
CA TYR A 44 5.79 -3.59 -5.24
C TYR A 44 6.11 -4.70 -6.25
N GLN A 45 5.12 -5.49 -6.66
CA GLN A 45 5.28 -6.44 -7.76
C GLN A 45 4.58 -5.89 -9.00
N ASP A 46 5.31 -5.76 -10.11
CA ASP A 46 4.70 -5.32 -11.36
C ASP A 46 3.95 -6.43 -12.09
N LYS A 47 3.17 -6.05 -13.10
CA LYS A 47 2.38 -6.97 -13.94
C LYS A 47 3.21 -7.99 -14.71
N THR A 48 4.51 -7.75 -14.88
CA THR A 48 5.43 -8.68 -15.55
C THR A 48 6.12 -9.64 -14.58
N GLY A 49 5.94 -9.44 -13.27
CA GLY A 49 6.43 -10.29 -12.20
C GLY A 49 7.72 -9.82 -11.54
N TYR A 50 8.33 -8.69 -11.95
CA TYR A 50 9.49 -8.15 -11.23
C TYR A 50 9.08 -7.62 -9.87
N ILE A 51 9.97 -7.78 -8.89
CA ILE A 51 9.83 -7.16 -7.57
C ILE A 51 10.61 -5.87 -7.56
N TRP A 52 9.93 -4.79 -7.22
CA TRP A 52 10.47 -3.45 -7.08
C TRP A 52 10.60 -3.11 -5.61
N ILE A 53 11.78 -2.67 -5.21
CA ILE A 53 12.10 -2.32 -3.83
C ILE A 53 12.61 -0.89 -3.80
N GLY A 54 11.81 0.00 -3.23
CA GLY A 54 12.23 1.37 -2.94
C GLY A 54 12.99 1.43 -1.63
N THR A 55 14.19 2.01 -1.65
CA THR A 55 15.04 2.20 -0.46
C THR A 55 15.36 3.69 -0.28
N GLN A 56 16.19 4.01 0.71
CA GLN A 56 16.75 5.37 0.86
C GLN A 56 17.84 5.69 -0.16
N ALA A 57 18.30 4.70 -0.93
CA ALA A 57 19.40 4.79 -1.88
C ALA A 57 18.98 4.28 -3.28
N GLY A 58 17.75 4.53 -3.68
CA GLY A 58 17.24 4.26 -5.02
C GLY A 58 16.18 3.16 -5.11
N LEU A 59 15.72 2.97 -6.34
CA LEU A 59 14.75 1.94 -6.72
C LEU A 59 15.49 0.71 -7.26
N ASN A 60 15.16 -0.45 -6.71
CA ASN A 60 15.79 -1.71 -7.08
C ASN A 60 14.77 -2.61 -7.80
N ARG A 61 15.06 -3.01 -9.04
CA ARG A 61 14.29 -4.02 -9.78
C ARG A 61 14.94 -5.39 -9.60
N PHE A 62 14.20 -6.35 -9.05
CA PHE A 62 14.63 -7.72 -8.84
C PHE A 62 13.87 -8.68 -9.76
N ASN A 63 14.61 -9.53 -10.47
CA ASN A 63 14.07 -10.52 -11.40
C ASN A 63 14.00 -11.94 -10.84
N GLY A 64 14.25 -12.12 -9.54
CA GLY A 64 14.40 -13.43 -8.91
C GLY A 64 15.85 -13.91 -8.79
N ASN A 65 16.79 -13.25 -9.46
CA ASN A 65 18.21 -13.65 -9.47
C ASN A 65 19.18 -12.47 -9.27
N SER A 66 18.88 -11.29 -9.82
CA SER A 66 19.76 -10.12 -9.81
C SER A 66 18.97 -8.83 -9.68
N PHE A 67 19.64 -7.79 -9.20
CA PHE A 67 19.10 -6.44 -9.09
C PHE A 67 19.58 -5.52 -10.22
N VAL A 68 18.71 -4.60 -10.62
CA VAL A 68 19.05 -3.38 -11.37
C VAL A 68 18.66 -2.18 -10.51
N VAL A 69 19.57 -1.21 -10.35
CA VAL A 69 19.35 -0.03 -9.49
C VAL A 69 19.10 1.19 -10.36
N TYR A 70 18.10 1.98 -9.96
CA TYR A 70 17.81 3.30 -10.50
C TYR A 70 17.92 4.31 -9.36
N SER A 71 18.82 5.27 -9.52
CA SER A 71 19.14 6.34 -8.58
C SER A 71 19.15 7.68 -9.31
N THR A 72 19.62 8.72 -8.62
CA THR A 72 19.92 10.03 -9.20
C THR A 72 20.91 9.96 -10.35
N ASN A 73 21.82 8.98 -10.36
CA ASN A 73 22.73 8.75 -11.49
C ASN A 73 22.00 8.24 -12.75
N GLU A 74 20.85 7.59 -12.57
CA GLU A 74 20.02 7.05 -13.65
C GLU A 74 18.86 8.01 -14.03
N GLY A 75 18.75 9.15 -13.36
CA GLY A 75 17.82 10.23 -13.72
C GLY A 75 16.65 10.46 -12.76
N LEU A 76 16.64 9.84 -11.58
CA LEU A 76 15.72 10.25 -10.51
C LEU A 76 16.14 11.61 -9.91
N SER A 77 15.19 12.42 -9.47
CA SER A 77 15.49 13.65 -8.69
C SER A 77 15.94 13.36 -7.26
N ASN A 78 15.59 12.19 -6.73
CA ASN A 78 15.90 11.81 -5.35
C ASN A 78 15.95 10.30 -5.19
N ASP A 79 16.92 9.83 -4.41
CA ASP A 79 17.15 8.41 -4.17
C ASP A 79 16.19 7.82 -3.12
N ASN A 80 15.57 8.64 -2.27
CA ASN A 80 14.68 8.13 -1.24
C ASN A 80 13.30 7.85 -1.83
N ILE A 81 13.05 6.56 -2.10
CA ILE A 81 11.80 6.08 -2.67
C ILE A 81 10.82 5.79 -1.54
N THR A 82 9.63 6.38 -1.63
CA THR A 82 8.63 6.36 -0.55
C THR A 82 7.36 5.62 -0.96
N ALA A 83 7.03 5.61 -2.25
CA ALA A 83 5.82 4.99 -2.76
C ALA A 83 6.00 4.46 -4.19
N LEU A 84 5.27 3.40 -4.52
CA LEU A 84 5.27 2.78 -5.85
C LEU A 84 3.84 2.43 -6.26
N ALA A 85 3.51 2.62 -7.53
CA ALA A 85 2.29 2.10 -8.14
C ALA A 85 2.48 1.91 -9.65
N GLU A 86 1.87 0.90 -10.26
CA GLU A 86 1.89 0.72 -11.72
C GLU A 86 0.55 1.11 -12.33
N ASP A 87 0.57 1.83 -13.44
CA ASP A 87 -0.65 2.15 -14.20
C ASP A 87 -1.00 1.10 -15.27
N SER A 88 -2.15 1.27 -15.92
CA SER A 88 -2.60 0.38 -17.01
C SER A 88 -1.70 0.40 -18.24
N THR A 89 -0.85 1.42 -18.39
CA THR A 89 0.05 1.59 -19.53
C THR A 89 1.42 0.94 -19.33
N GLY A 90 1.67 0.36 -18.15
CA GLY A 90 2.95 -0.22 -17.75
C GLY A 90 3.98 0.83 -17.34
N CYS A 91 3.56 2.05 -16.98
CA CYS A 91 4.43 2.98 -16.27
C CYS A 91 4.44 2.62 -14.79
N LEU A 92 5.64 2.44 -14.24
CA LEU A 92 5.85 2.38 -12.81
C LEU A 92 6.02 3.81 -12.28
N TRP A 93 5.05 4.26 -11.50
CA TRP A 93 5.07 5.54 -10.81
C TRP A 93 5.87 5.42 -9.51
N ILE A 94 6.75 6.40 -9.31
CA ILE A 94 7.76 6.42 -8.27
C ILE A 94 7.56 7.71 -7.47
N GLY A 95 7.14 7.55 -6.22
CA GLY A 95 7.09 8.64 -5.26
C GLY A 95 8.43 8.76 -4.56
N THR A 96 8.92 9.99 -4.44
CA THR A 96 10.13 10.31 -3.69
C THR A 96 9.85 11.38 -2.63
N ASN A 97 10.87 11.74 -1.85
CA ASN A 97 10.79 12.87 -0.92
C ASN A 97 10.57 14.22 -1.61
N THR A 98 10.88 14.34 -2.90
CA THR A 98 10.90 15.63 -3.60
C THR A 98 9.95 15.72 -4.77
N GLY A 99 9.37 14.61 -5.22
CA GLY A 99 8.40 14.63 -6.31
C GLY A 99 8.02 13.26 -6.83
N LEU A 100 7.53 13.26 -8.06
CA LEU A 100 6.98 12.09 -8.74
C LEU A 100 7.77 11.81 -10.02
N ALA A 101 8.08 10.54 -10.27
CA ALA A 101 8.64 10.09 -11.53
C ALA A 101 7.84 8.93 -12.11
N CYS A 102 7.97 8.73 -13.42
CA CYS A 102 7.49 7.56 -14.15
C CYS A 102 8.69 6.83 -14.75
N LEU A 103 8.80 5.53 -14.47
CA LEU A 103 9.73 4.63 -15.14
C LEU A 103 8.96 3.79 -16.15
N LYS A 104 9.33 3.91 -17.43
CA LYS A 104 8.73 3.13 -18.50
C LYS A 104 9.81 2.73 -19.50
N GLN A 105 9.95 1.42 -19.76
CA GLN A 105 10.98 0.88 -20.66
C GLN A 105 12.38 1.39 -20.31
N ASP A 106 12.75 1.31 -19.02
CA ASP A 106 14.03 1.78 -18.47
C ASP A 106 14.33 3.28 -18.63
N LYS A 107 13.33 4.07 -19.05
CA LYS A 107 13.41 5.53 -19.13
C LYS A 107 12.65 6.18 -17.99
N ILE A 108 13.35 7.04 -17.24
CA ILE A 108 12.77 7.87 -16.19
C ILE A 108 12.26 9.19 -16.80
N THR A 109 11.06 9.59 -16.43
CA THR A 109 10.47 10.90 -16.75
C THR A 109 9.93 11.51 -15.47
N GLU A 110 10.39 12.71 -15.13
CA GLU A 110 9.96 13.41 -13.92
C GLU A 110 8.71 14.25 -14.16
N TYR A 111 7.91 14.38 -13.10
CA TYR A 111 6.71 15.18 -13.08
C TYR A 111 6.79 16.19 -11.95
N ASP A 112 6.70 17.46 -12.33
CA ASP A 112 6.69 18.56 -11.40
C ASP A 112 5.31 18.68 -10.73
N LEU A 113 5.27 18.36 -9.44
CA LEU A 113 4.12 18.59 -8.56
C LEU A 113 4.34 19.77 -7.61
N SER A 114 5.48 20.47 -7.75
CA SER A 114 5.86 21.56 -6.86
C SER A 114 4.85 22.70 -6.89
N ASN A 115 4.74 23.38 -5.76
CA ASN A 115 3.98 24.62 -5.66
C ASN A 115 4.89 25.70 -5.10
N ASN A 116 4.99 26.85 -5.77
CA ASN A 116 5.85 27.97 -5.36
C ASN A 116 7.31 27.55 -5.05
N ASN A 117 7.90 26.71 -5.89
CA ASN A 117 9.26 26.17 -5.75
C ASN A 117 9.50 25.30 -4.50
N GLN A 118 8.44 24.83 -3.83
CA GLN A 118 8.56 23.85 -2.76
C GLN A 118 8.37 22.44 -3.32
N THR A 119 9.36 21.58 -3.07
CA THR A 119 9.29 20.16 -3.40
C THR A 119 8.10 19.52 -2.70
N THR A 120 7.52 18.49 -3.31
CA THR A 120 6.34 17.80 -2.76
C THR A 120 6.73 16.40 -2.32
N TYR A 121 6.54 16.11 -1.03
CA TYR A 121 6.79 14.78 -0.48
C TYR A 121 5.65 13.84 -0.84
N ILE A 122 5.96 12.69 -1.45
CA ILE A 122 4.95 11.69 -1.80
C ILE A 122 4.84 10.65 -0.69
N TYR A 123 3.68 10.55 -0.05
CA TYR A 123 3.40 9.52 0.97
C TYR A 123 2.88 8.24 0.35
N LYS A 124 1.95 8.35 -0.60
CA LYS A 124 1.25 7.19 -1.17
C LYS A 124 0.94 7.39 -2.64
N LEU A 125 1.06 6.29 -3.38
CA LEU A 125 0.55 6.15 -4.74
C LEU A 125 -0.45 5.00 -4.76
N LEU A 126 -1.55 5.19 -5.48
CA LEU A 126 -2.55 4.16 -5.73
C LEU A 126 -3.08 4.31 -7.16
N THR A 127 -3.00 3.24 -7.95
CA THR A 127 -3.77 3.14 -9.18
C THR A 127 -5.14 2.54 -8.86
N ASP A 128 -6.21 3.24 -9.22
CA ASP A 128 -7.58 2.76 -9.02
C ASP A 128 -8.08 1.90 -10.19
N ASP A 129 -9.22 1.24 -10.00
CA ASP A 129 -9.87 0.38 -11.00
C ASP A 129 -10.24 1.12 -12.30
N ASN A 130 -10.35 2.45 -12.25
CA ASN A 130 -10.61 3.30 -13.41
C ASN A 130 -9.32 3.75 -14.12
N GLY A 131 -8.15 3.31 -13.66
CA GLY A 131 -6.84 3.64 -14.21
C GLY A 131 -6.32 5.01 -13.82
N ARG A 132 -6.97 5.70 -12.85
CA ARG A 132 -6.48 6.96 -12.31
C ARG A 132 -5.42 6.70 -11.26
N ILE A 133 -4.53 7.67 -11.09
CA ILE A 133 -3.48 7.58 -10.09
C ILE A 133 -3.74 8.62 -9.02
N TRP A 134 -3.95 8.12 -7.82
CA TRP A 134 -4.11 8.90 -6.61
C TRP A 134 -2.76 9.08 -5.95
N ILE A 135 -2.40 10.33 -5.68
CA ILE A 135 -1.08 10.73 -5.21
C ILE A 135 -1.27 11.51 -3.92
N GLY A 136 -1.04 10.83 -2.80
CA GLY A 136 -1.12 11.43 -1.47
C GLY A 136 0.18 12.13 -1.12
N THR A 137 0.11 13.42 -0.80
CA THR A 137 1.30 14.24 -0.55
C THR A 137 1.21 15.02 0.75
N ASP A 138 2.30 15.70 1.09
CA ASP A 138 2.36 16.65 2.20
C ASP A 138 1.65 17.99 1.91
N ASN A 139 1.17 18.20 0.69
CA ASN A 139 0.54 19.43 0.23
C ASN A 139 -0.81 19.17 -0.48
N GLY A 140 -1.49 18.08 -0.13
CA GLY A 140 -2.83 17.75 -0.60
C GLY A 140 -2.90 16.43 -1.34
N LEU A 141 -3.92 16.32 -2.18
CA LEU A 141 -4.16 15.15 -3.03
C LEU A 141 -4.01 15.55 -4.49
N PHE A 142 -3.24 14.79 -5.25
CA PHE A 142 -3.24 14.91 -6.71
C PHE A 142 -3.88 13.68 -7.32
N ILE A 143 -4.65 13.89 -8.38
CA ILE A 143 -5.22 12.82 -9.19
C ILE A 143 -4.68 12.99 -10.60
N LYS A 144 -4.00 11.96 -11.10
CA LYS A 144 -3.59 11.89 -12.50
C LYS A 144 -4.62 11.08 -13.28
N ASN A 145 -5.18 11.71 -14.30
CA ASN A 145 -5.90 11.04 -15.39
C ASN A 145 -4.97 10.94 -16.61
N ASP A 146 -5.40 10.31 -17.71
CA ASP A 146 -4.61 10.05 -18.93
C ASP A 146 -3.43 11.02 -19.18
N PHE A 147 -3.72 12.32 -19.29
CA PHE A 147 -2.71 13.35 -19.58
C PHE A 147 -2.57 14.46 -18.53
N ASN A 148 -3.49 14.56 -17.56
CA ASN A 148 -3.58 15.73 -16.68
C ASN A 148 -3.47 15.35 -15.21
N PHE A 149 -2.76 16.18 -14.46
CA PHE A 149 -2.78 16.19 -12.99
C PHE A 149 -3.79 17.23 -12.51
N THR A 150 -4.67 16.82 -11.60
CA THR A 150 -5.58 17.72 -10.90
C THR A 150 -5.23 17.71 -9.43
N LYS A 151 -4.88 18.87 -8.89
CA LYS A 151 -4.72 19.05 -7.45
C LYS A 151 -6.07 19.29 -6.81
N ILE A 152 -6.33 18.59 -5.71
CA ILE A 152 -7.43 18.87 -4.80
C ILE A 152 -6.82 19.55 -3.59
N ASP A 153 -7.01 20.86 -3.53
CA ASP A 153 -6.43 21.76 -2.54
C ASP A 153 -7.34 22.01 -1.34
N SER A 154 -8.61 21.57 -1.41
CA SER A 154 -9.58 21.72 -0.36
C SER A 154 -10.45 20.47 -0.15
N PHE A 155 -10.55 20.04 1.11
CA PHE A 155 -11.52 19.06 1.58
C PHE A 155 -12.32 19.64 2.73
N ALA A 156 -13.65 19.50 2.67
CA ALA A 156 -14.54 19.91 3.76
C ALA A 156 -14.33 21.36 4.24
N GLY A 157 -13.96 22.27 3.33
CA GLY A 157 -13.70 23.68 3.66
C GLY A 157 -12.34 23.98 4.27
N GLN A 158 -11.45 22.99 4.40
CA GLN A 158 -10.06 23.20 4.83
C GLN A 158 -9.13 23.30 3.63
N SER A 159 -8.31 24.35 3.61
CA SER A 159 -7.21 24.52 2.65
C SER A 159 -5.93 23.92 3.22
N HIS A 160 -5.20 23.14 2.40
CA HIS A 160 -3.95 22.47 2.75
C HIS A 160 -4.11 21.38 3.81
N PHE A 161 -3.85 20.13 3.43
CA PHE A 161 -3.88 18.96 4.30
C PHE A 161 -2.90 17.93 3.76
N LYS A 162 -2.38 17.07 4.65
CA LYS A 162 -1.54 15.93 4.24
C LYS A 162 -2.42 14.72 3.99
N VAL A 163 -2.06 13.91 2.99
CA VAL A 163 -2.68 12.61 2.72
C VAL A 163 -1.63 11.53 2.92
N TYR A 164 -1.76 10.78 4.01
CA TYR A 164 -0.78 9.78 4.43
C TYR A 164 -0.99 8.44 3.75
N ASP A 165 -2.23 8.06 3.50
CA ASP A 165 -2.54 6.77 2.88
C ASP A 165 -3.84 6.85 2.06
N ILE A 166 -3.93 5.98 1.07
CA ILE A 166 -5.00 5.91 0.08
C ILE A 166 -5.29 4.44 -0.19
N TYR A 167 -6.56 4.08 -0.14
CA TYR A 167 -7.02 2.72 -0.37
C TYR A 167 -8.33 2.69 -1.13
N GLU A 168 -8.41 1.90 -2.19
CA GLU A 168 -9.66 1.62 -2.90
C GLU A 168 -10.30 0.34 -2.36
N ASP A 169 -11.60 0.41 -2.05
CA ASP A 169 -12.37 -0.77 -1.64
C ASP A 169 -13.16 -1.39 -2.80
N SER A 170 -13.69 -2.60 -2.55
CA SER A 170 -14.52 -3.36 -3.51
C SER A 170 -15.78 -2.64 -4.03
N GLN A 171 -16.19 -1.52 -3.43
CA GLN A 171 -17.32 -0.70 -3.88
C GLN A 171 -16.87 0.53 -4.67
N GLN A 172 -15.60 0.55 -5.11
CA GLN A 172 -14.92 1.65 -5.79
C GLN A 172 -14.95 2.95 -4.98
N ARG A 173 -14.91 2.83 -3.65
CA ARG A 173 -14.69 3.98 -2.77
C ARG A 173 -13.20 4.12 -2.52
N VAL A 174 -12.69 5.32 -2.73
CA VAL A 174 -11.30 5.65 -2.42
C VAL A 174 -11.25 6.31 -1.06
N TRP A 175 -10.71 5.60 -0.08
CA TRP A 175 -10.49 6.06 1.28
C TRP A 175 -9.19 6.86 1.37
N LEU A 176 -9.24 7.97 2.10
CA LEU A 176 -8.14 8.91 2.30
C LEU A 176 -7.88 9.07 3.79
N ILE A 177 -6.70 8.66 4.25
CA ILE A 177 -6.23 8.95 5.59
C ILE A 177 -5.48 10.27 5.54
N THR A 178 -6.04 11.30 6.15
CA THR A 178 -5.50 12.66 6.13
C THR A 178 -5.11 13.13 7.53
N GLU A 179 -4.36 14.23 7.61
CA GLU A 179 -4.07 14.93 8.88
C GLU A 179 -5.33 15.32 9.66
N ASN A 180 -6.44 15.53 8.95
CA ASN A 180 -7.70 16.00 9.53
C ASN A 180 -8.75 14.90 9.70
N GLY A 181 -8.39 13.64 9.50
CA GLY A 181 -9.29 12.50 9.68
C GLY A 181 -9.41 11.60 8.45
N LEU A 182 -10.39 10.70 8.50
CA LEU A 182 -10.66 9.72 7.46
C LEU A 182 -11.76 10.22 6.54
N PHE A 183 -11.47 10.30 5.25
CA PHE A 183 -12.42 10.66 4.21
C PHE A 183 -12.59 9.52 3.23
N TYR A 184 -13.68 9.52 2.48
CA TYR A 184 -13.80 8.67 1.29
C TYR A 184 -14.40 9.45 0.13
N HIS A 185 -13.98 9.06 -1.06
CA HIS A 185 -14.45 9.56 -2.34
C HIS A 185 -15.28 8.50 -3.04
N LYS A 186 -16.48 8.87 -3.48
CA LYS A 186 -17.33 8.07 -4.36
C LYS A 186 -18.17 8.99 -5.25
N ASP A 187 -18.30 8.66 -6.53
CA ASP A 187 -19.17 9.39 -7.47
C ASP A 187 -18.90 10.90 -7.53
N ASN A 188 -17.63 11.30 -7.52
CA ASN A 188 -17.17 12.71 -7.47
C ASN A 188 -17.53 13.47 -6.18
N VAL A 189 -17.94 12.76 -5.13
CA VAL A 189 -18.29 13.34 -3.83
C VAL A 189 -17.30 12.86 -2.77
N TYR A 190 -16.76 13.80 -2.00
CA TYR A 190 -15.95 13.54 -0.82
C TYR A 190 -16.81 13.60 0.44
N LYS A 191 -16.66 12.62 1.31
CA LYS A 191 -17.40 12.53 2.57
C LYS A 191 -16.45 12.21 3.70
N GLU A 192 -16.58 12.96 4.79
CA GLU A 192 -15.91 12.63 6.04
C GLU A 192 -16.54 11.37 6.65
N PHE A 193 -15.71 10.44 7.11
CA PHE A 193 -16.17 9.30 7.87
C PHE A 193 -16.35 9.71 9.34
N THR A 194 -17.54 10.15 9.70
CA THR A 194 -17.91 10.30 11.11
C THR A 194 -18.43 8.96 11.62
N LYS A 195 -17.83 8.45 12.70
CA LYS A 195 -18.35 7.27 13.42
C LYS A 195 -19.82 7.53 13.79
N ILE A 196 -20.73 6.67 13.35
CA ILE A 196 -22.14 6.74 13.75
C ILE A 196 -22.18 6.71 15.28
N GLN A 197 -22.74 7.77 15.90
CA GLN A 197 -22.90 7.80 17.34
C GLN A 197 -23.93 6.74 17.77
N ASN A 198 -23.47 5.85 18.67
CA ASN A 198 -24.25 5.02 19.60
C ASN A 198 -25.45 4.26 19.04
N THR A 199 -25.24 3.00 18.66
CA THR A 199 -26.28 1.97 18.79
C THR A 199 -26.60 1.83 20.27
N THR A 200 -27.76 2.32 20.70
CA THR A 200 -28.23 2.14 22.08
C THR A 200 -28.46 0.65 22.30
N PHE A 201 -27.61 -0.01 23.10
CA PHE A 201 -27.90 -1.36 23.56
C PHE A 201 -29.06 -1.25 24.56
N TYR A 202 -30.26 -1.69 24.16
CA TYR A 202 -31.34 -1.94 25.12
C TYR A 202 -30.92 -3.15 25.96
N THR A 203 -30.47 -2.93 27.19
CA THR A 203 -30.39 -4.01 28.17
C THR A 203 -31.82 -4.46 28.51
N LEU A 204 -32.23 -5.60 27.97
CA LEU A 204 -33.38 -6.35 28.46
C LEU A 204 -33.02 -6.89 29.85
N THR A 205 -33.42 -6.17 30.90
CA THR A 205 -33.52 -6.76 32.24
C THR A 205 -34.79 -7.62 32.26
N GLU A 206 -34.68 -8.90 31.95
CA GLU A 206 -35.69 -9.88 32.35
C GLU A 206 -35.61 -10.09 33.86
N ASP A 207 -36.61 -9.53 34.55
CA ASP A 207 -36.89 -9.75 35.95
C ASP A 207 -37.37 -11.20 36.15
N CYS A 208 -36.42 -12.11 36.37
CA CYS A 208 -36.69 -13.51 36.65
C CYS A 208 -36.73 -13.77 38.17
N ARG A 209 -37.71 -13.19 38.88
CA ARG A 209 -38.10 -13.66 40.23
C ARG A 209 -39.60 -13.50 40.50
N LYS A 210 -40.36 -14.56 40.18
CA LYS A 210 -41.52 -14.98 40.97
C LYS A 210 -41.43 -16.49 41.24
N ARG A 211 -40.97 -16.82 42.45
CA ARG A 211 -41.46 -17.93 43.26
C ARG A 211 -41.66 -17.41 44.67
#